data_AF-A0A2H0RR05-F1
#
_entry.id   AF-A0A2H0RR05-F1
#
_cell.length_a   1.000
_cell.length_b   1.000
_cell.length_c   1.000
_cell.angle_alpha   90.00
_cell.angle_beta   90.00
_cell.angle_gamma   90.00
#
_symmetry.space_group_name_H-M   'P 1'
#
loop_
_entity.id
_entity.type
_entity.pdbx_description
1 polymer ?
#
loop_
_entity_poly.entity_id
_entity_poly.type
_entity_poly.pdbx_seq_one_letter_code
_entity_poly.pdbx_strand_id
1 'polypeptide(L)'
;MKIRAGDLVVIISGKDKGKTGTVLRVLARTNRVVVGDVNMRTKHIRALPNRPGQIVRYEASIHASNVMLVDPQSKKRTRLGMRKDEKGRMQRVAKRSGAIVTVSAGAKKETKAEKPETKETAAKRSAKKAEKESSAQRVQAPEKSPFWKRMGFGAEAIEDAAEQQGAAHMKEDHSVPEETRTPESFAHQRGS
;
A
#
# COMPACT_ATOMS: atom_id res chain seq x y z
N MET A 1 17.36 12.27 9.83
CA MET A 1 16.80 13.08 8.71
C MET A 1 15.55 13.81 9.19
N LYS A 2 15.31 15.07 8.76
CA LYS A 2 14.25 15.96 9.31
C LYS A 2 12.95 15.99 8.49
N ILE A 3 13.01 15.61 7.22
CA ILE A 3 11.89 15.62 6.27
C ILE A 3 11.05 14.35 6.47
N ARG A 4 9.72 14.48 6.42
CA ARG A 4 8.75 13.38 6.48
C ARG A 4 7.95 13.30 5.19
N ALA A 5 7.30 12.15 4.95
CA ALA A 5 6.36 12.01 3.84
C ALA A 5 5.16 12.95 4.05
N GLY A 6 4.64 13.54 2.99
CA GLY A 6 3.59 14.56 3.03
C GLY A 6 4.07 16.00 3.21
N ASP A 7 5.35 16.22 3.53
CA ASP A 7 5.89 17.58 3.61
C ASP A 7 5.96 18.23 2.20
N LEU A 8 5.66 19.53 2.11
CA LEU A 8 5.85 20.32 0.89
C LEU A 8 7.29 20.84 0.83
N VAL A 9 7.98 20.56 -0.27
CA VAL A 9 9.40 20.84 -0.40
C VAL A 9 9.75 21.48 -1.74
N VAL A 10 10.84 22.24 -1.76
CA VAL A 10 11.40 22.88 -2.95
C VAL A 10 12.81 22.34 -3.21
N ILE A 11 13.13 22.16 -4.49
CA ILE A 11 14.45 21.66 -4.91
C ILE A 11 15.43 22.83 -5.03
N ILE A 12 16.59 22.66 -4.43
CA ILE A 12 17.62 23.70 -4.30
C ILE A 12 18.63 23.58 -5.45
N SER A 13 18.92 22.35 -5.85
CA SER A 13 19.99 22.00 -6.78
C SER A 13 19.60 20.79 -7.63
N GLY A 14 20.23 20.68 -8.81
CA GLY A 14 19.96 19.63 -9.80
C GLY A 14 19.06 20.10 -10.94
N LYS A 15 18.66 19.15 -11.80
CA LYS A 15 17.88 19.39 -13.02
C LYS A 15 16.56 20.14 -12.77
N ASP A 16 15.92 19.85 -11.65
CA ASP A 16 14.60 20.36 -11.29
C ASP A 16 14.66 21.51 -10.27
N LYS A 17 15.76 22.27 -10.23
CA LYS A 17 15.94 23.40 -9.32
C LYS A 17 14.78 24.40 -9.39
N GLY A 18 14.28 24.81 -8.23
CA GLY A 18 13.20 25.78 -8.09
C GLY A 18 11.79 25.18 -8.15
N LYS A 19 11.63 23.94 -8.63
CA LYS A 19 10.33 23.27 -8.58
C LYS A 19 9.96 22.93 -7.14
N THR A 20 8.66 22.98 -6.87
CA THR A 20 8.07 22.61 -5.58
C THR A 20 7.28 21.32 -5.79
N GLY A 21 7.30 20.42 -4.81
CA GLY A 21 6.56 19.18 -4.86
C GLY A 21 6.34 18.58 -3.47
N THR A 22 5.41 17.63 -3.39
CA THR A 22 5.10 16.92 -2.14
C THR A 22 5.98 15.67 -2.03
N VAL A 23 6.49 15.41 -0.83
CA VAL A 23 7.29 14.20 -0.57
C VAL A 23 6.37 12.98 -0.52
N LEU A 24 6.51 12.06 -1.48
CA LEU A 24 5.71 10.84 -1.54
C LEU A 24 6.23 9.79 -0.55
N ARG A 25 7.54 9.57 -0.55
CA ARG A 25 8.20 8.61 0.34
C ARG A 25 9.60 9.05 0.72
N VAL A 26 10.03 8.56 1.86
CA VAL A 26 11.27 8.94 2.50
C VAL A 26 12.12 7.69 2.71
N LEU A 27 13.29 7.65 2.09
CA LEU A 27 14.26 6.56 2.18
C LEU A 27 15.33 6.93 3.22
N ALA A 28 15.01 6.74 4.49
CA ALA A 28 15.84 7.22 5.60
C ALA A 28 17.22 6.55 5.67
N ARG A 29 17.32 5.26 5.34
CA ARG A 29 18.59 4.51 5.35
C ARG A 29 19.62 5.10 4.39
N THR A 30 19.17 5.62 3.25
CA THR A 30 20.04 6.16 2.18
C THR A 30 20.01 7.68 2.10
N ASN A 31 19.42 8.38 3.09
CA ASN A 31 19.23 9.84 3.10
C ASN A 31 18.64 10.41 1.79
N ARG A 32 17.64 9.72 1.24
CA ARG A 32 16.99 10.08 -0.02
C ARG A 32 15.50 10.26 0.13
N VAL A 33 14.90 11.06 -0.74
CA VAL A 33 13.47 11.35 -0.77
C VAL A 33 12.95 11.23 -2.20
N VAL A 34 11.71 10.75 -2.34
CA VAL A 34 11.01 10.78 -3.63
C VAL A 34 9.95 11.86 -3.54
N VAL A 35 10.03 12.80 -4.46
CA VAL A 35 9.15 13.97 -4.55
C VAL A 35 8.32 13.82 -5.83
N GLY A 36 7.04 14.15 -5.77
CA GLY A 36 6.15 14.09 -6.93
C GLY A 36 6.60 15.02 -8.06
N ASP A 37 6.44 14.57 -9.31
CA ASP A 37 6.74 15.31 -10.55
C ASP A 37 8.18 15.84 -10.68
N VAL A 38 9.11 15.22 -9.95
CA VAL A 38 10.48 15.70 -9.80
C VAL A 38 11.45 14.55 -10.07
N ASN A 39 12.55 14.85 -10.77
CA ASN A 39 13.55 13.86 -11.19
C ASN A 39 12.91 12.66 -11.90
N MET A 40 12.02 12.95 -12.84
CA MET A 40 11.37 11.95 -13.66
C MET A 40 12.38 11.24 -14.56
N ARG A 41 12.32 9.91 -14.56
CA ARG A 41 13.13 9.05 -15.41
C ARG A 41 12.24 8.11 -16.20
N THR A 42 12.72 7.78 -17.39
CA THR A 42 12.05 6.82 -18.27
C THR A 42 12.65 5.43 -18.04
N LYS A 43 11.80 4.44 -17.79
CA LYS A 43 12.17 3.02 -17.77
C LYS A 43 11.43 2.30 -18.88
N HIS A 44 12.19 1.66 -19.76
CA HIS A 44 11.65 0.73 -20.75
C HIS A 44 11.45 -0.62 -20.07
N ILE A 45 10.22 -1.10 -20.03
CA ILE A 45 9.87 -2.40 -19.48
C ILE A 45 9.72 -3.35 -20.67
N ARG A 46 10.54 -4.40 -20.71
CA ARG A 46 10.48 -5.44 -21.73
C ARG A 46 9.12 -6.13 -21.69
N ALA A 47 8.60 -6.50 -22.86
CA ALA A 47 7.39 -7.30 -22.96
C ALA A 47 7.57 -8.66 -22.26
N LEU A 48 6.51 -9.11 -21.57
CA LEU A 48 6.36 -10.47 -21.06
C LEU A 48 5.26 -11.18 -21.87
N PRO A 49 5.17 -12.52 -21.86
CA PRO A 49 4.13 -13.25 -22.60
C PRO A 49 2.71 -12.73 -22.34
N ASN A 50 2.44 -12.28 -21.11
CA ASN A 50 1.12 -11.81 -20.67
C ASN A 50 0.98 -10.28 -20.65
N ARG A 51 2.03 -9.51 -20.99
CA ARG A 51 2.00 -8.03 -20.93
C ARG A 51 2.85 -7.39 -22.03
N PRO A 52 2.28 -6.49 -22.86
CA PRO A 52 3.06 -5.77 -23.86
C PRO A 52 4.14 -4.90 -23.19
N GLY A 53 5.22 -4.64 -23.94
CA GLY A 53 6.27 -3.73 -23.48
C GLY A 53 5.72 -2.32 -23.24
N GLN A 54 6.21 -1.64 -22.22
CA GLN A 54 5.73 -0.30 -21.87
C GLN A 54 6.90 0.65 -21.56
N ILE A 55 6.76 1.89 -21.97
CA ILE A 55 7.62 3.00 -21.57
C ILE A 55 6.98 3.67 -20.35
N VAL A 56 7.54 3.44 -19.16
CA VAL A 56 7.02 3.99 -17.90
C VAL A 56 7.89 5.16 -17.47
N ARG A 57 7.27 6.30 -17.18
CA ARG A 57 7.93 7.42 -16.49
C ARG A 57 7.63 7.32 -15.00
N TYR A 58 8.67 7.46 -14.18
CA TYR A 58 8.55 7.36 -12.72
C TYR A 58 9.46 8.39 -12.04
N GLU A 59 9.11 8.78 -10.83
CA GLU A 59 9.88 9.72 -10.02
C GLU A 59 11.05 9.02 -9.36
N ALA A 60 12.27 9.45 -9.68
CA ALA A 60 13.47 8.92 -9.08
C ALA A 60 13.84 9.69 -7.80
N SER A 61 14.49 9.00 -6.86
CA SER A 61 14.90 9.59 -5.59
C SER A 61 15.91 10.72 -5.77
N ILE A 62 15.79 11.77 -4.97
CA ILE A 62 16.75 12.85 -4.82
C ILE A 62 17.40 12.77 -3.42
N HIS A 63 18.65 13.22 -3.29
CA HIS A 63 19.30 13.31 -1.99
C HIS A 63 18.68 14.39 -1.10
N ALA A 64 18.51 14.12 0.20
CA ALA A 64 17.81 15.02 1.11
C ALA A 64 18.47 16.41 1.26
N SER A 65 19.77 16.55 0.94
CA SER A 65 20.48 17.84 0.95
C SER A 65 20.02 18.80 -0.16
N ASN A 66 19.47 18.27 -1.25
CA ASN A 66 19.08 19.08 -2.42
C ASN A 66 17.63 19.57 -2.30
N VAL A 67 17.01 19.37 -1.14
CA VAL A 67 15.60 19.60 -0.88
C VAL A 67 15.45 20.43 0.40
N MET A 68 14.63 21.47 0.35
CA MET A 68 14.29 22.31 1.50
C MET A 68 12.78 22.33 1.72
N LEU A 69 12.34 22.50 2.97
CA LEU A 69 10.93 22.66 3.27
C LEU A 69 10.44 24.01 2.73
N VAL A 70 9.21 24.02 2.20
CA VAL A 70 8.46 25.25 1.97
C VAL A 70 7.70 25.59 3.25
N ASP A 71 7.91 26.81 3.73
CA ASP A 71 7.19 27.32 4.89
C ASP A 71 5.69 27.48 4.57
N PRO A 72 4.76 26.91 5.35
CA PRO A 72 3.33 27.03 5.11
C PRO A 72 2.83 28.48 5.15
N GLN A 73 3.46 29.36 5.94
CA GLN A 73 3.05 30.76 6.04
C GLN A 73 3.75 31.64 4.99
N SER A 74 5.08 31.64 4.96
CA SER A 74 5.82 32.56 4.07
C SER A 74 5.94 32.06 2.62
N LYS A 75 5.58 30.80 2.34
CA LYS A 75 5.75 30.11 1.03
C LYS A 75 7.18 30.14 0.50
N LYS A 76 8.16 30.49 1.34
CA LYS A 76 9.57 30.56 0.98
C LYS A 76 10.30 29.34 1.54
N ARG A 77 11.43 28.99 0.92
CA ARG A 77 12.31 27.93 1.40
C ARG A 77 12.80 28.24 2.82
N THR A 78 12.71 27.25 3.71
CA THR A 78 13.05 27.40 5.13
C THR A 78 13.79 26.18 5.67
N ARG A 79 14.57 26.39 6.74
CA ARG A 79 15.22 25.32 7.48
C ARG A 79 14.29 24.82 8.60
N LEU A 80 14.32 23.52 8.86
CA LEU A 80 13.59 22.89 9.95
C LEU A 80 14.37 22.96 11.27
N GLY A 81 13.72 23.52 12.29
CA GLY A 81 14.08 23.45 13.70
C GLY A 81 13.20 22.46 14.47
N MET A 82 13.58 22.18 15.70
CA MET A 82 12.78 21.41 16.65
C MET A 82 12.61 22.24 17.93
N ARG A 83 11.39 22.33 18.46
CA ARG A 83 11.07 23.02 19.71
C ARG A 83 10.25 22.10 20.60
N LYS A 84 10.40 22.20 21.92
CA LYS A 84 9.54 21.54 22.90
C LYS A 84 8.32 22.41 23.19
N ASP A 85 7.14 21.79 23.22
CA ASP A 85 5.93 22.43 23.72
C ASP A 85 5.88 22.45 25.25
N GLU A 86 4.92 23.17 25.80
CA GLU A 86 4.53 23.13 27.21
C GLU A 86 4.23 21.71 27.71
N LYS A 87 3.73 20.84 26.82
CA LYS A 87 3.46 19.41 27.09
C LYS A 87 4.69 18.50 26.94
N GLY A 88 5.88 19.06 26.73
CA GLY A 88 7.14 18.33 26.55
C GLY A 88 7.30 17.61 25.20
N ARG A 89 6.32 17.71 24.29
CA ARG A 89 6.38 17.06 22.97
C ARG A 89 7.29 17.85 22.01
N MET A 90 8.04 17.13 21.19
CA MET A 90 8.92 17.72 20.18
C MET A 90 8.12 18.10 18.93
N GLN A 91 8.01 19.39 18.65
CA GLN A 91 7.40 19.90 17.42
C GLN A 91 8.45 20.34 16.41
N ARG A 92 8.11 20.18 15.13
CA ARG A 92 8.90 20.68 14.01
C ARG A 92 8.49 22.11 13.72
N VAL A 93 9.46 23.02 13.66
CA VAL A 93 9.21 24.45 13.50
C VAL A 93 9.99 24.98 12.30
N ALA A 94 9.34 25.77 11.46
CA ALA A 94 10.00 26.51 10.37
C ALA A 94 10.82 27.66 10.98
N LYS A 95 12.14 27.69 10.78
CA LYS A 95 13.01 28.72 11.38
C LYS A 95 12.69 30.15 10.93
N ARG A 96 12.09 30.31 9.75
CA ARG A 96 11.81 31.62 9.15
C ARG A 96 10.57 32.30 9.73
N SER A 97 9.46 31.57 9.87
CA SER A 97 8.18 32.07 10.36
C SER A 97 7.92 31.73 11.83
N GLY A 98 8.64 30.76 12.39
CA GLY A 98 8.27 30.15 13.67
C GLY A 98 7.03 29.25 13.58
N ALA A 99 6.48 29.03 12.37
CA ALA A 99 5.30 28.22 12.18
C ALA A 99 5.56 26.74 12.47
N ILE A 100 4.57 26.08 13.08
CA ILE A 100 4.59 24.65 13.34
C ILE A 100 4.33 23.90 12.03
N VAL A 101 5.20 22.95 11.70
CA VAL A 101 5.10 22.13 10.48
C VAL A 101 4.48 20.78 10.85
N THR A 102 3.17 20.70 10.72
CA THR A 102 2.44 19.43 10.81
C THR A 102 2.62 18.64 9.52
N VAL A 103 2.59 17.31 9.65
CA VAL A 103 2.53 16.45 8.46
C VAL A 103 1.08 16.50 7.99
N SER A 104 0.81 16.82 6.73
CA SER A 104 -0.52 16.58 6.17
C SER A 104 -0.73 15.07 6.11
N ALA A 105 -1.38 14.52 7.14
CA ALA A 105 -1.90 13.17 7.06
C ALA A 105 -2.75 13.13 5.79
N GLY A 106 -2.37 12.22 4.87
CA GLY A 106 -2.82 12.24 3.49
C GLY A 106 -4.29 12.60 3.39
N ALA A 107 -4.60 13.66 2.64
CA ALA A 107 -5.96 13.92 2.22
C ALA A 107 -6.48 12.60 1.66
N LYS A 108 -7.43 11.98 2.37
CA LYS A 108 -8.24 10.91 1.82
C LYS A 108 -8.78 11.49 0.53
N LYS A 109 -8.26 11.00 -0.59
CA LYS A 109 -8.78 11.35 -1.91
C LYS A 109 -10.15 10.69 -1.91
N GLU A 110 -11.16 11.43 -1.48
CA GLU A 110 -12.53 11.08 -1.77
C GLU A 110 -12.58 10.95 -3.29
N THR A 111 -12.69 9.71 -3.76
CA THR A 111 -13.08 9.43 -5.13
C THR A 111 -14.51 9.92 -5.28
N LYS A 112 -14.67 11.22 -5.51
CA LYS A 112 -15.88 11.73 -6.14
C LYS A 112 -15.79 11.26 -7.58
N ALA A 113 -16.36 10.09 -7.83
CA ALA A 113 -16.56 9.55 -9.16
C ALA A 113 -17.54 10.48 -9.89
N GLU A 114 -17.02 11.53 -10.51
CA GLU A 114 -17.74 12.26 -11.55
C GLU A 114 -17.67 11.41 -12.82
N LYS A 115 -18.79 10.72 -13.10
CA LYS A 115 -19.13 10.19 -14.41
C LYS A 115 -18.89 11.28 -15.46
N PRO A 116 -18.09 11.06 -16.52
CA PRO A 116 -18.10 11.98 -17.65
C PRO A 116 -19.40 11.80 -18.42
N GLU A 117 -20.32 12.76 -18.29
CA GLU A 117 -21.49 12.88 -19.14
C GLU A 117 -21.05 13.20 -20.57
N THR A 118 -21.21 12.22 -21.46
CA THR A 118 -21.17 12.41 -22.89
C THR A 118 -22.42 13.20 -23.29
N LYS A 119 -22.22 14.46 -23.67
CA LYS A 119 -23.18 15.22 -24.46
C LYS A 119 -23.28 14.58 -25.84
N GLU A 120 -24.18 13.62 -26.00
CA GLU A 120 -24.83 13.30 -27.27
C GLU A 120 -25.88 12.21 -27.04
N THR A 121 -27.07 12.43 -27.61
CA THR A 121 -28.25 11.53 -27.67
C THR A 121 -29.30 11.61 -26.54
N ALA A 122 -29.64 12.82 -26.10
CA ALA A 122 -30.92 13.12 -25.44
C ALA A 122 -32.12 13.25 -26.42
N ALA A 123 -32.10 12.56 -27.56
CA ALA A 123 -33.08 12.76 -28.65
C ALA A 123 -33.82 11.48 -29.11
N LYS A 124 -33.86 10.42 -28.30
CA LYS A 124 -34.72 9.24 -28.55
C LYS A 124 -35.35 8.71 -27.25
N ARG A 125 -36.14 9.55 -26.59
CA ARG A 125 -37.08 9.14 -25.53
C ARG A 125 -38.37 9.95 -25.62
N SER A 126 -39.05 9.83 -26.75
CA SER A 126 -40.41 10.34 -26.94
C SER A 126 -41.13 9.52 -28.01
N ALA A 127 -41.18 8.20 -27.83
CA ALA A 127 -42.18 7.35 -28.46
C ALA A 127 -42.26 6.04 -27.68
N LYS A 128 -43.48 5.57 -27.43
CA LYS A 128 -43.88 4.31 -26.79
C LYS A 128 -44.09 4.33 -25.27
N LYS A 129 -45.03 5.19 -24.86
CA LYS A 129 -45.96 4.95 -23.76
C LYS A 129 -47.32 4.64 -24.40
N ALA A 130 -47.65 3.35 -24.59
CA ALA A 130 -49.01 2.82 -24.74
C ALA A 130 -48.94 1.30 -24.96
N GLU A 131 -49.84 0.58 -24.28
CA GLU A 131 -50.06 -0.88 -24.29
C GLU A 131 -49.01 -1.70 -23.50
N LYS A 132 -49.35 -2.59 -22.56
CA LYS A 132 -50.62 -3.26 -22.27
C LYS A 132 -50.56 -3.80 -20.84
N GLU A 133 -51.65 -3.63 -20.10
CA GLU A 133 -51.94 -4.35 -18.87
C GLU A 133 -51.90 -5.87 -19.13
N SER A 134 -51.33 -6.65 -18.22
CA SER A 134 -51.89 -7.91 -17.69
C SER A 134 -50.83 -8.74 -16.96
N SER A 135 -51.32 -9.49 -15.98
CA SER A 135 -50.64 -10.49 -15.15
C SER A 135 -49.83 -9.97 -13.96
N ALA A 136 -50.58 -9.82 -12.87
CA ALA A 136 -50.09 -10.07 -11.53
C ALA A 136 -49.37 -11.42 -11.46
N GLN A 137 -48.16 -11.44 -10.91
CA GLN A 137 -47.69 -12.50 -10.01
C GLN A 137 -46.43 -12.02 -9.27
N ARG A 138 -46.63 -11.71 -7.99
CA ARG A 138 -45.58 -11.51 -6.99
C ARG A 138 -44.99 -12.88 -6.69
N VAL A 139 -43.81 -13.17 -7.25
CA VAL A 139 -43.00 -14.32 -6.84
C VAL A 139 -41.82 -13.80 -6.02
N GLN A 140 -41.77 -14.28 -4.78
CA GLN A 140 -40.81 -13.91 -3.75
C GLN A 140 -39.38 -14.26 -4.17
N ALA A 141 -38.43 -13.34 -3.97
CA ALA A 141 -37.01 -13.60 -4.18
C ALA A 141 -36.46 -14.42 -3.00
N PRO A 142 -35.80 -15.57 -3.23
CA PRO A 142 -35.16 -16.30 -2.14
C PRO A 142 -33.85 -15.63 -1.75
N GLU A 143 -33.70 -15.37 -0.45
CA GLU A 143 -32.52 -14.83 0.20
C GLU A 143 -31.32 -15.76 -0.04
N LYS A 144 -30.29 -15.24 -0.71
CA LYS A 144 -29.05 -15.98 -0.96
C LYS A 144 -28.25 -16.06 0.34
N SER A 145 -28.19 -17.26 0.93
CA SER A 145 -27.34 -17.57 2.07
C SER A 145 -25.88 -17.15 1.80
N PRO A 146 -25.17 -16.58 2.78
CA PRO A 146 -23.85 -16.07 2.55
C PRO A 146 -22.82 -17.20 2.32
N PHE A 147 -21.86 -16.89 1.46
CA PHE A 147 -20.89 -17.76 0.77
C PHE A 147 -20.19 -18.86 1.60
N TRP A 148 -20.03 -18.65 2.91
CA TRP A 148 -19.29 -19.51 3.82
C TRP A 148 -20.07 -20.78 4.21
N LYS A 149 -21.41 -20.76 4.14
CA LYS A 149 -22.26 -21.95 4.35
C LYS A 149 -22.26 -22.91 3.15
N ARG A 150 -21.80 -22.45 1.98
CA ARG A 150 -21.73 -23.23 0.72
C ARG A 150 -20.42 -24.01 0.56
N MET A 151 -19.39 -23.68 1.36
CA MET A 151 -18.07 -24.30 1.30
C MET A 151 -17.85 -25.41 2.34
N GLY A 152 -18.90 -25.84 3.06
CA GLY A 152 -18.84 -27.03 3.93
C GLY A 152 -17.80 -26.95 5.05
N PHE A 153 -17.46 -25.75 5.52
CA PHE A 153 -16.51 -25.56 6.61
C PHE A 153 -17.26 -25.27 7.92
N GLY A 154 -17.65 -26.35 8.60
CA GLY A 154 -17.95 -26.35 10.03
C GLY A 154 -19.42 -26.20 10.41
N ALA A 155 -20.08 -27.33 10.67
CA ALA A 155 -20.97 -27.54 11.83
C ALA A 155 -21.60 -28.94 11.78
N GLU A 156 -20.85 -29.99 12.11
CA GLU A 156 -21.40 -31.23 12.67
C GLU A 156 -20.37 -31.79 13.68
N ALA A 157 -20.87 -32.38 14.77
CA ALA A 157 -20.16 -32.94 15.93
C ALA A 157 -19.84 -31.98 17.09
N ILE A 158 -20.88 -31.53 17.79
CA ILE A 158 -20.89 -31.57 19.26
C ILE A 158 -22.22 -32.23 19.65
N GLU A 159 -22.15 -33.09 20.67
CA GLU A 159 -23.19 -33.95 21.25
C GLU A 159 -23.30 -35.35 20.63
N ASP A 160 -22.46 -36.28 21.11
CA ASP A 160 -22.95 -37.45 21.86
C ASP A 160 -21.79 -38.24 22.48
N ALA A 161 -22.09 -38.88 23.61
CA ALA A 161 -21.25 -39.81 24.40
C ALA A 161 -20.29 -39.20 25.44
N ALA A 162 -20.89 -38.63 26.48
CA ALA A 162 -20.41 -38.86 27.84
C ALA A 162 -20.67 -40.32 28.23
N GLU A 163 -19.63 -41.15 28.38
CA GLU A 163 -19.57 -42.21 29.40
C GLU A 163 -18.22 -42.96 29.42
N GLN A 164 -17.82 -43.33 30.65
CA GLN A 164 -16.93 -44.44 31.03
C GLN A 164 -15.39 -44.22 31.03
N GLN A 165 -14.95 -43.75 32.21
CA GLN A 165 -14.00 -44.40 33.14
C GLN A 165 -12.87 -45.28 32.57
N GLY A 166 -11.65 -45.02 33.07
CA GLY A 166 -10.41 -45.62 32.59
C GLY A 166 -10.12 -47.05 33.05
N ALA A 167 -9.09 -47.61 32.42
CA ALA A 167 -8.24 -48.67 32.95
C ALA A 167 -6.90 -48.63 32.20
N ALA A 168 -5.82 -48.87 32.95
CA ALA A 168 -4.44 -48.92 32.51
C ALA A 168 -4.16 -50.06 31.52
N HIS A 169 -3.15 -49.91 30.65
CA HIS A 169 -2.03 -50.86 30.57
C HIS A 169 -0.90 -50.33 29.67
N MET A 170 0.32 -50.34 30.21
CA MET A 170 1.61 -50.14 29.52
C MET A 170 1.82 -51.20 28.42
N LYS A 171 2.56 -50.86 27.35
CA LYS A 171 3.78 -51.57 26.94
C LYS A 171 4.56 -50.81 25.87
N GLU A 172 5.86 -50.82 26.07
CA GLU A 172 6.94 -50.30 25.26
C GLU A 172 6.96 -50.98 23.88
N ASP A 173 7.53 -50.34 22.85
CA ASP A 173 8.80 -50.84 22.31
C ASP A 173 9.39 -49.92 21.23
N HIS A 174 10.70 -49.78 21.37
CA HIS A 174 11.61 -48.97 20.59
C HIS A 174 11.85 -49.58 19.20
N SER A 175 11.90 -48.75 18.16
CA SER A 175 12.75 -49.00 16.97
C SER A 175 12.91 -47.72 16.15
N VAL A 176 13.92 -46.92 16.51
CA VAL A 176 14.54 -45.95 15.62
C VAL A 176 15.74 -46.65 14.99
N PRO A 177 15.85 -46.77 13.66
CA PRO A 177 17.12 -47.12 13.05
C PRO A 177 17.99 -45.86 12.96
N GLU A 178 18.93 -45.73 13.90
CA GLU A 178 20.19 -45.02 13.67
C GLU A 178 21.21 -45.97 13.01
N GLU A 179 22.30 -45.37 12.49
CA GLU A 179 23.52 -45.97 11.92
C GLU A 179 23.59 -45.94 10.37
N THR A 180 24.64 -45.42 9.71
CA THR A 180 26.01 -45.10 10.14
C THR A 180 26.74 -44.21 9.11
N ARG A 181 27.58 -43.32 9.65
CA ARG A 181 28.99 -43.01 9.32
C ARG A 181 29.39 -42.56 7.89
N THR A 182 29.86 -41.31 7.86
CA THR A 182 30.83 -40.70 6.92
C THR A 182 32.10 -41.55 6.71
N PRO A 183 32.82 -41.37 5.59
CA PRO A 183 34.05 -40.57 5.69
C PRO A 183 34.44 -39.71 4.47
N GLU A 184 35.18 -38.65 4.80
CA GLU A 184 36.39 -38.11 4.12
C GLU A 184 36.34 -37.28 2.82
N SER A 185 36.60 -35.98 3.02
CA SER A 185 37.61 -35.14 2.37
C SER A 185 37.95 -35.38 0.89
N PHE A 186 37.47 -34.47 0.03
CA PHE A 186 38.13 -34.13 -1.23
C PHE A 186 38.73 -32.73 -1.14
N ALA A 187 40.04 -32.69 -0.87
CA ALA A 187 40.88 -31.52 -1.04
C ALA A 187 41.18 -31.33 -2.54
N HIS A 188 40.72 -30.23 -3.14
CA HIS A 188 41.14 -29.84 -4.48
C HIS A 188 42.42 -28.99 -4.39
N GLN A 189 43.52 -29.59 -4.89
CA GLN A 189 44.79 -28.93 -5.17
C GLN A 189 44.63 -27.85 -6.24
N ARG A 190 45.33 -26.73 -6.02
CA ARG A 190 45.59 -25.67 -7.01
C ARG A 190 46.68 -26.16 -7.97
N GLY A 191 46.42 -26.06 -9.27
CA GLY A 191 47.42 -26.20 -10.34
C GLY A 191 47.99 -24.85 -10.73
N SER A 192 49.31 -24.82 -10.86
CA SER A 192 50.19 -23.76 -11.38
C SER A 192 49.90 -23.37 -12.83
#